data_AF-A0AAD5VHB3-F1
#
_entry.id   AF-A0AAD5VHB3-F1
#
_cell.length_a   1.000
_cell.length_b   1.000
_cell.length_c   1.000
_cell.angle_alpha   90.00
_cell.angle_beta   90.00
_cell.angle_gamma   90.00
#
_symmetry.space_group_name_H-M   'P 1'
#
loop_
_entity.id
_entity.type
_entity.pdbx_description
1 polymer ?
#
loop_
_entity_poly.entity_id
_entity_poly.type
_entity_poly.pdbx_seq_one_letter_code
_entity_poly.pdbx_strand_id
1 'polypeptide(L)'
;MSPTTTGGSSPLIFANDDKFDGMNWVTWRGLICIAAEVRGISGYLDRTIKNPVPSAPTTMLQSIAAPADVPGTTDNTPWDLLTPSAAKWKAQNAWAKGLLMFNTKNPIGLGIDILGTAADAWNSYILRYEAASDMACQTAEQDLHNMQYSDNNDFPSHIATICTKWAHTNTLGVDINNGNFKTIILNSLPTTWDPVIASLYCNMSSIEAISQLHSWWICISRNKVTNPA
;
A
#
# COMPACT_ATOMS: atom_id res chain seq x y z
N MET A 1 -10.22 39.93 1.36
CA MET A 1 -9.09 39.02 1.64
C MET A 1 -9.31 37.78 0.81
N SER A 2 -8.66 37.70 -0.36
CA SER A 2 -8.77 36.54 -1.24
C SER A 2 -7.82 35.45 -0.77
N PRO A 3 -8.22 34.17 -0.76
CA PRO A 3 -7.32 33.09 -0.40
C PRO A 3 -6.26 32.96 -1.48
N THR A 4 -5.01 33.09 -1.06
CA THR A 4 -3.81 32.86 -1.86
C THR A 4 -3.86 31.43 -2.41
N THR A 5 -4.19 31.28 -3.68
CA THR A 5 -4.16 29.98 -4.36
C THR A 5 -2.70 29.58 -4.48
N THR A 6 -2.32 28.53 -3.73
CA THR A 6 -1.01 27.89 -3.70
C THR A 6 -0.68 27.25 -5.06
N GLY A 7 -0.37 28.10 -6.03
CA GLY A 7 0.20 27.76 -7.34
C GLY A 7 1.71 27.55 -7.22
N GLY A 8 2.09 26.45 -6.57
CA GLY A 8 3.47 26.03 -6.29
C GLY A 8 3.41 25.09 -5.08
N SER A 9 4.13 23.97 -4.98
CA SER A 9 5.46 23.69 -5.49
C SER A 9 5.69 22.19 -5.27
N SER A 10 6.08 21.46 -6.32
CA SER A 10 6.50 20.05 -6.25
C SER A 10 5.46 19.00 -5.82
N PRO A 11 5.60 17.73 -6.27
CA PRO A 11 4.82 16.61 -5.74
C PRO A 11 5.06 16.39 -4.24
N LEU A 12 4.07 15.81 -3.54
CA LEU A 12 4.24 15.36 -2.16
C LEU A 12 5.38 14.33 -2.11
N ILE A 13 6.38 14.55 -1.25
CA ILE A 13 7.50 13.64 -1.07
C ILE A 13 7.35 12.99 0.31
N PHE A 14 7.31 11.67 0.33
CA PHE A 14 7.22 10.86 1.53
C PHE A 14 8.55 10.82 2.28
N ALA A 15 8.49 10.50 3.58
CA ALA A 15 9.68 10.21 4.36
C ALA A 15 10.46 9.04 3.72
N ASN A 16 11.76 8.97 3.96
CA ASN A 16 12.62 8.01 3.27
C ASN A 16 12.19 6.54 3.50
N ASP A 17 11.66 6.25 4.68
CA ASP A 17 11.16 4.92 5.05
C ASP A 17 9.85 4.56 4.35
N ASP A 18 9.06 5.56 3.95
CA ASP A 18 7.78 5.39 3.26
C ASP A 18 7.92 5.38 1.73
N LYS A 19 9.12 5.66 1.19
CA LYS A 19 9.38 5.56 -0.24
C LYS A 19 9.34 4.11 -0.71
N PHE A 20 8.90 3.91 -1.95
CA PHE A 20 8.84 2.58 -2.53
C PHE A 20 10.23 1.96 -2.65
N ASP A 21 10.35 0.74 -2.12
CA ASP A 21 11.58 -0.06 -2.15
C ASP A 21 11.39 -1.46 -2.74
N GLY A 22 10.20 -1.75 -3.27
CA GLY A 22 9.85 -3.06 -3.82
C GLY A 22 9.14 -3.98 -2.84
N MET A 23 9.13 -3.67 -1.53
CA MET A 23 8.53 -4.52 -0.50
C MET A 23 7.26 -3.92 0.11
N ASN A 24 7.13 -2.60 0.10
CA ASN A 24 6.02 -1.87 0.71
C ASN A 24 4.92 -1.46 -0.28
N TRP A 25 4.65 -2.30 -1.31
CA TRP A 25 3.73 -1.99 -2.41
C TRP A 25 2.36 -1.50 -1.96
N VAL A 26 1.66 -2.27 -1.12
CA VAL A 26 0.28 -1.97 -0.70
C VAL A 26 0.18 -0.59 -0.04
N THR A 27 1.01 -0.34 0.97
CA THR A 27 1.04 0.93 1.70
C THR A 27 1.42 2.09 0.78
N TRP A 28 2.49 1.94 -0.01
CA TRP A 28 2.95 2.98 -0.91
C TRP A 28 1.92 3.34 -1.99
N ARG A 29 1.30 2.34 -2.61
CA ARG A 29 0.26 2.50 -3.63
C ARG A 29 -0.92 3.29 -3.08
N GLY A 30 -1.35 2.98 -1.86
CA GLY A 30 -2.40 3.72 -1.15
C GLY A 30 -2.06 5.20 -0.98
N LEU A 31 -0.84 5.52 -0.51
CA LEU A 31 -0.38 6.90 -0.34
C LEU A 31 -0.32 7.67 -1.66
N ILE A 32 0.14 7.03 -2.74
CA ILE A 32 0.17 7.63 -4.08
C ILE A 32 -1.24 7.93 -4.60
N CYS A 33 -2.19 7.01 -4.45
CA CYS A 33 -3.57 7.21 -4.86
C CYS A 33 -4.20 8.40 -4.12
N ILE A 34 -4.03 8.47 -2.79
CA ILE A 34 -4.53 9.60 -1.99
C ILE A 34 -3.90 10.92 -2.45
N ALA A 35 -2.57 10.96 -2.64
CA ALA A 35 -1.88 12.16 -3.11
C ALA A 35 -2.34 12.60 -4.51
N ALA A 36 -2.65 11.63 -5.37
CA ALA A 36 -3.16 11.87 -6.72
C ALA A 36 -4.59 12.44 -6.71
N GLU A 37 -5.47 11.86 -5.87
CA GLU A 37 -6.86 12.28 -5.71
C GLU A 37 -6.96 13.69 -5.13
N VAL A 38 -6.20 13.99 -4.07
CA VAL A 38 -6.17 15.33 -3.43
C VAL A 38 -5.76 16.42 -4.43
N ARG A 39 -5.00 16.07 -5.48
CA ARG A 39 -4.54 17.00 -6.51
C ARG A 39 -5.38 16.98 -7.79
N GLY A 40 -6.32 16.04 -7.95
CA GLY A 40 -7.10 15.87 -9.18
C GLY A 40 -6.28 15.33 -10.35
N ILE A 41 -5.17 14.61 -10.09
CA ILE A 41 -4.29 14.08 -11.15
C ILE A 41 -4.52 12.61 -11.48
N SER A 42 -5.43 11.91 -10.79
CA SER A 42 -5.59 10.45 -10.90
C SER A 42 -5.79 9.99 -12.35
N GLY A 43 -6.45 10.81 -13.16
CA GLY A 43 -6.69 10.52 -14.58
C GLY A 43 -5.44 10.45 -15.47
N TYR A 44 -4.31 10.98 -14.99
CA TYR A 44 -3.00 10.86 -15.64
C TYR A 44 -2.28 9.55 -15.31
N LEU A 45 -2.64 8.89 -14.21
CA LEU A 45 -2.07 7.60 -13.80
C LEU A 45 -2.79 6.44 -14.50
N ASP A 46 -4.12 6.51 -14.62
CA ASP A 46 -4.96 5.44 -15.20
C ASP A 46 -5.22 5.58 -16.72
N ARG A 47 -4.66 6.63 -17.35
CA ARG A 47 -4.86 7.02 -18.77
C ARG A 47 -6.27 7.47 -19.15
N THR A 48 -7.13 7.82 -18.20
CA THR A 48 -8.44 8.40 -18.53
C THR A 48 -8.30 9.80 -19.16
N ILE A 49 -7.28 10.58 -18.79
CA ILE A 49 -6.94 11.86 -19.42
C ILE A 49 -5.90 11.64 -20.53
N LYS A 50 -6.38 11.60 -21.78
CA LYS A 50 -5.55 11.35 -22.97
C LYS A 50 -4.77 12.60 -23.39
N ASN A 51 -3.60 12.37 -23.98
CA ASN A 51 -2.82 13.43 -24.62
C ASN A 51 -3.63 14.01 -25.80
N PRO A 52 -3.97 15.31 -25.79
CA PRO A 52 -4.55 15.98 -26.94
C PRO A 52 -3.45 16.12 -28.01
N VAL A 53 -3.42 15.20 -28.98
CA VAL A 53 -2.50 15.31 -30.14
C VAL A 53 -2.74 16.65 -30.84
N PRO A 54 -1.70 17.41 -31.24
CA PRO A 54 -1.90 18.56 -32.10
C PRO A 54 -2.46 18.07 -33.44
N SER A 55 -3.63 18.55 -33.85
CA SER A 55 -4.04 18.45 -35.25
C SER A 55 -2.91 18.97 -36.15
N ALA A 56 -2.66 18.27 -37.26
CA ALA A 56 -1.63 18.56 -38.26
C ALA A 56 -1.54 20.07 -38.62
N PRO A 57 -0.36 20.56 -39.08
CA PRO A 57 -0.16 21.99 -39.32
C PRO A 57 -1.07 22.50 -40.43
N THR A 58 -2.03 23.35 -40.10
CA THR A 58 -2.71 24.21 -41.08
C THR A 58 -1.66 25.18 -41.62
N THR A 59 -1.30 25.02 -42.89
CA THR A 59 -0.55 26.02 -43.66
C THR A 59 -1.31 27.35 -43.60
N MET A 60 -0.83 28.30 -42.81
CA MET A 60 -1.27 29.70 -42.89
C MET A 60 -0.11 30.52 -43.42
N LEU A 61 -0.30 31.03 -44.64
CA LEU A 61 0.55 32.02 -45.29
C LEU A 61 0.72 33.25 -44.40
N GLN A 62 1.94 33.76 -44.35
CA GLN A 62 2.34 34.97 -43.65
C GLN A 62 1.54 36.20 -44.14
N SER A 63 1.02 37.00 -43.22
CA SER A 63 0.80 38.43 -43.43
C SER A 63 1.34 39.21 -42.23
N ILE A 64 2.26 40.14 -42.48
CA ILE A 64 2.90 41.02 -41.50
C ILE A 64 1.99 42.23 -41.24
N ALA A 65 1.68 42.53 -39.97
CA ALA A 65 1.31 43.87 -39.49
C ALA A 65 1.56 44.03 -37.99
N ALA A 66 1.82 45.27 -37.58
CA ALA A 66 2.50 45.80 -36.39
C ALA A 66 1.73 45.70 -35.03
N PRO A 67 2.31 46.12 -33.88
CA PRO A 67 2.00 45.62 -32.54
C PRO A 67 1.00 46.48 -31.74
N ALA A 68 0.26 45.82 -30.83
CA ALA A 68 -0.20 46.28 -29.51
C ALA A 68 -1.53 45.60 -29.16
N ASP A 69 -1.55 44.67 -28.19
CA ASP A 69 -1.93 44.92 -26.80
C ASP A 69 -2.03 43.56 -26.09
N VAL A 70 -1.46 43.45 -24.89
CA VAL A 70 -1.44 42.20 -24.11
C VAL A 70 -2.49 42.31 -23.00
N PRO A 71 -3.60 41.57 -23.05
CA PRO A 71 -4.29 41.18 -21.84
C PRO A 71 -3.66 39.86 -21.38
N GLY A 72 -2.81 39.95 -20.35
CA GLY A 72 -2.35 38.80 -19.59
C GLY A 72 -3.57 38.09 -19.02
N THR A 73 -4.03 37.05 -19.71
CA THR A 73 -5.17 36.26 -19.25
C THR A 73 -4.60 35.24 -18.26
N THR A 74 -4.79 35.53 -16.97
CA THR A 74 -4.56 34.57 -15.90
C THR A 74 -5.48 33.38 -16.15
N ASP A 75 -4.89 32.31 -16.67
CA ASP A 75 -5.56 31.09 -17.09
C ASP A 75 -6.02 30.30 -15.85
N ASN A 76 -7.07 30.79 -15.18
CA ASN A 76 -7.76 30.12 -14.07
C ASN A 76 -8.68 29.00 -14.60
N THR A 77 -8.19 28.23 -15.58
CA THR A 77 -8.91 27.07 -16.11
C THR A 77 -8.76 25.92 -15.10
N PRO A 78 -9.86 25.39 -14.52
CA PRO A 78 -9.84 24.35 -13.48
C PRO A 78 -8.90 23.18 -13.81
N TRP A 79 -8.22 22.65 -12.80
CA TRP A 79 -7.27 21.54 -12.95
C TRP A 79 -7.94 20.26 -13.47
N ASP A 80 -9.25 20.13 -13.24
CA ASP A 80 -10.11 18.97 -13.52
C ASP A 80 -10.70 18.96 -14.95
N LEU A 81 -10.15 19.72 -15.88
CA LEU A 81 -10.58 19.63 -17.27
C LEU A 81 -10.14 18.28 -17.87
N LEU A 82 -11.10 17.43 -18.21
CA LEU A 82 -10.91 16.15 -18.90
C LEU A 82 -10.25 16.29 -20.29
N THR A 83 -10.27 17.49 -20.86
CA THR A 83 -9.64 17.84 -22.15
C THR A 83 -8.68 19.02 -21.95
N PRO A 84 -7.51 18.79 -21.35
CA PRO A 84 -6.49 19.83 -21.20
C PRO A 84 -5.93 20.26 -22.56
N SER A 85 -5.28 21.42 -22.64
CA SER A 85 -4.43 21.76 -23.78
C SER A 85 -3.16 20.90 -23.79
N ALA A 86 -2.47 20.76 -24.92
CA ALA A 86 -1.25 19.94 -25.00
C ALA A 86 -0.15 20.40 -24.02
N ALA A 87 0.01 21.71 -23.82
CA ALA A 87 0.96 22.27 -22.86
C ALA A 87 0.57 21.93 -21.41
N LYS A 88 -0.72 22.09 -21.07
CA LYS A 88 -1.24 21.75 -19.73
C LYS A 88 -1.14 20.25 -19.46
N TRP A 89 -1.53 19.41 -20.42
CA TRP A 89 -1.40 17.95 -20.33
C TRP A 89 0.05 17.55 -20.04
N LYS A 90 1.02 18.10 -20.78
CA LYS A 90 2.45 17.79 -20.60
C LYS A 90 2.94 18.17 -19.20
N ALA A 91 2.56 19.35 -18.70
CA ALA A 91 2.92 19.80 -17.36
C ALA A 91 2.30 18.93 -16.26
N GLN A 92 1.02 18.58 -16.38
CA GLN A 92 0.30 17.76 -15.40
C GLN A 92 0.78 16.29 -15.42
N ASN A 93 1.02 15.71 -16.60
CA ASN A 93 1.65 14.40 -16.74
C ASN A 93 3.08 14.39 -16.16
N ALA A 94 3.88 15.44 -16.38
CA ALA A 94 5.21 15.55 -15.77
C ALA A 94 5.15 15.62 -14.25
N TRP A 95 4.15 16.32 -13.70
CA TRP A 95 3.92 16.38 -12.25
C TRP A 95 3.54 15.00 -11.69
N ALA A 96 2.60 14.30 -12.32
CA ALA A 96 2.18 12.95 -11.91
C ALA A 96 3.36 11.96 -11.98
N LYS A 97 4.19 12.05 -13.02
CA LYS A 97 5.42 11.26 -13.12
C LYS A 97 6.40 11.61 -12.01
N GLY A 98 6.57 12.90 -11.69
CA GLY A 98 7.38 13.36 -10.56
C GLY A 98 6.93 12.78 -9.22
N LEU A 99 5.61 12.70 -8.99
CA LEU A 99 5.04 12.06 -7.79
C LEU A 99 5.50 10.60 -7.65
N LEU A 100 5.48 9.83 -8.73
CA LEU A 100 5.95 8.44 -8.72
C LEU A 100 7.46 8.35 -8.50
N MET A 101 8.24 9.17 -9.21
CA MET A 101 9.69 9.05 -9.22
C MET A 101 10.33 9.51 -7.91
N PHE A 102 9.88 10.62 -7.34
CA PHE A 102 10.47 11.16 -6.10
C PHE A 102 10.14 10.32 -4.86
N ASN A 103 9.08 9.51 -4.95
CA ASN A 103 8.65 8.58 -3.91
C ASN A 103 9.14 7.15 -4.14
N THR A 104 10.16 6.96 -4.98
CA THR A 104 10.75 5.65 -5.27
C THR A 104 12.26 5.70 -5.09
N LYS A 105 12.83 4.76 -4.33
CA LYS A 105 14.27 4.79 -3.98
C LYS A 105 15.17 4.52 -5.20
N ASN A 106 14.86 3.49 -5.98
CA ASN A 106 15.66 3.09 -7.15
C ASN A 106 14.73 2.63 -8.29
N PRO A 107 14.08 3.56 -9.02
CA PRO A 107 13.06 3.19 -10.00
C PRO A 107 13.62 2.33 -11.14
N ILE A 108 14.88 2.54 -11.55
CA ILE A 108 15.53 1.71 -12.59
C ILE A 108 15.79 0.30 -12.07
N GLY A 109 16.37 0.14 -10.87
CA GLY A 109 16.65 -1.17 -10.27
C GLY A 109 15.38 -1.96 -9.93
N LEU A 110 14.27 -1.27 -9.70
CA LEU A 110 12.94 -1.85 -9.50
C LEU A 110 12.22 -2.17 -10.83
N GLY A 111 12.82 -1.81 -11.97
CA GLY A 111 12.29 -2.13 -13.29
C GLY A 111 11.07 -1.27 -13.69
N ILE A 112 11.00 -0.03 -13.21
CA ILE A 112 9.93 0.91 -13.54
C ILE A 112 10.24 1.62 -14.85
N ASP A 113 9.27 1.73 -15.75
CA ASP A 113 9.41 2.54 -16.96
C ASP A 113 9.41 4.04 -16.61
N ILE A 114 10.61 4.61 -16.58
CA ILE A 114 10.82 6.04 -16.33
C ILE A 114 10.88 6.86 -17.62
N LEU A 115 10.77 6.27 -18.81
CA LEU A 115 10.91 6.97 -20.09
C LEU A 115 9.55 7.39 -20.64
N GLY A 116 8.50 6.61 -20.40
CA GLY A 116 7.14 6.90 -20.83
C GLY A 116 6.43 8.02 -20.08
N THR A 117 5.10 8.01 -20.19
CA THR A 117 4.15 8.86 -19.46
C THR A 117 4.05 8.46 -17.98
N ALA A 118 3.37 9.28 -17.18
CA ALA A 118 3.07 8.91 -15.79
C ALA A 118 2.29 7.59 -15.71
N ALA A 119 1.39 7.36 -16.67
CA ALA A 119 0.65 6.12 -16.79
C ALA A 119 1.52 4.91 -17.18
N ASP A 120 2.54 5.10 -18.03
CA ASP A 120 3.47 4.01 -18.36
C ASP A 120 4.26 3.57 -17.12
N ALA A 121 4.72 4.54 -16.34
CA ALA A 121 5.35 4.28 -15.05
C ALA A 121 4.39 3.58 -14.09
N TRP A 122 3.17 4.12 -13.90
CA TRP A 122 2.14 3.53 -13.03
C TRP A 122 1.79 2.09 -13.40
N ASN A 123 1.60 1.82 -14.70
CA ASN A 123 1.31 0.49 -15.21
C ASN A 123 2.49 -0.48 -14.97
N SER A 124 3.73 -0.01 -15.06
CA SER A 124 4.92 -0.82 -14.74
C SER A 124 4.92 -1.28 -13.28
N TYR A 125 4.49 -0.41 -12.36
CA TYR A 125 4.33 -0.80 -10.96
C TYR A 125 3.27 -1.89 -10.78
N ILE A 126 2.06 -1.66 -11.31
CA ILE A 126 0.93 -2.60 -11.18
C ILE A 126 1.31 -3.97 -11.72
N LEU A 127 1.84 -4.03 -12.96
CA LEU A 127 2.19 -5.29 -13.61
C LEU A 127 3.21 -6.11 -12.83
N ARG A 128 4.08 -5.46 -12.05
CA ARG A 128 5.23 -6.10 -11.42
C ARG A 128 5.00 -6.42 -9.95
N TYR A 129 4.23 -5.58 -9.26
CA TYR A 129 4.11 -5.62 -7.81
C TYR A 129 2.71 -5.95 -7.31
N GLU A 130 1.65 -5.74 -8.10
CA GLU A 130 0.29 -6.08 -7.65
C GLU A 130 0.17 -7.60 -7.40
N ALA A 131 0.40 -8.41 -8.44
CA ALA A 131 0.29 -9.87 -8.31
C ALA A 131 1.32 -10.48 -7.33
N ALA A 132 2.53 -9.93 -7.28
CA ALA A 132 3.55 -10.40 -6.35
C ALA A 132 3.19 -10.08 -4.88
N SER A 133 2.64 -8.89 -4.64
CA SER A 133 2.15 -8.49 -3.32
C SER A 133 0.94 -9.33 -2.92
N ASP A 134 0.01 -9.59 -3.83
CA ASP A 134 -1.15 -10.43 -3.58
C ASP A 134 -0.73 -11.86 -3.21
N MET A 135 0.22 -12.44 -3.95
CA MET A 135 0.78 -13.75 -3.61
C MET A 135 1.52 -13.73 -2.27
N ALA A 136 2.25 -12.66 -1.95
CA ALA A 136 2.93 -12.53 -0.66
C ALA A 136 1.93 -12.43 0.49
N CYS A 137 0.84 -11.68 0.32
CA CYS A 137 -0.25 -11.57 1.28
C CYS A 137 -0.90 -12.94 1.51
N GLN A 138 -1.29 -13.62 0.44
CA GLN A 138 -1.91 -14.96 0.50
C GLN A 138 -0.97 -15.99 1.14
N THR A 139 0.32 -15.95 0.78
CA THR A 139 1.32 -16.86 1.36
C THR A 139 1.50 -16.60 2.85
N ALA A 140 1.63 -15.34 3.27
CA ALA A 140 1.78 -14.97 4.67
C ALA A 140 0.54 -15.36 5.50
N GLU A 141 -0.66 -15.13 4.96
CA GLU A 141 -1.92 -15.54 5.56
C GLU A 141 -2.01 -17.07 5.68
N GLN A 142 -1.70 -17.80 4.62
CA GLN A 142 -1.71 -19.27 4.62
C GLN A 142 -0.69 -19.84 5.62
N ASP A 143 0.51 -19.26 5.67
CA ASP A 143 1.56 -19.60 6.63
C ASP A 143 1.11 -19.40 8.09
N LEU A 144 0.37 -18.32 8.34
CA LEU A 144 -0.18 -18.02 9.66
C LEU A 144 -1.28 -19.03 10.03
N HIS A 145 -2.18 -19.35 9.11
CA HIS A 145 -3.26 -20.33 9.32
C HIS A 145 -2.76 -21.77 9.46
N ASN A 146 -1.66 -22.11 8.79
CA ASN A 146 -1.07 -23.46 8.84
C ASN A 146 -0.16 -23.68 10.05
N MET A 147 0.10 -22.65 10.86
CA MET A 147 0.90 -22.79 12.06
C MET A 147 0.20 -23.75 13.05
N GLN A 148 0.91 -24.80 13.44
CA GLN A 148 0.40 -25.84 14.35
C GLN A 148 1.38 -26.04 15.50
N TYR A 149 0.84 -26.13 16.72
CA TYR A 149 1.56 -26.49 17.92
C TYR A 149 1.60 -28.01 18.05
N SER A 150 2.76 -28.53 18.44
CA SER A 150 2.92 -29.94 18.83
C SER A 150 3.22 -29.99 20.32
N ASP A 151 2.68 -30.98 21.05
CA ASP A 151 2.83 -31.08 22.52
C ASP A 151 4.29 -31.24 23.02
N ASN A 152 5.22 -31.49 22.11
CA ASN A 152 6.67 -31.55 22.38
C ASN A 152 7.39 -30.22 22.14
N ASN A 153 6.69 -29.19 21.63
CA ASN A 153 7.26 -27.88 21.35
C ASN A 153 7.17 -26.95 22.57
N ASP A 154 8.06 -25.97 22.62
CA ASP A 154 7.99 -24.89 23.60
C ASP A 154 6.82 -23.96 23.26
N PHE A 155 5.83 -23.90 24.16
CA PHE A 155 4.61 -23.12 23.96
C PHE A 155 4.88 -21.60 23.89
N PRO A 156 5.70 -21.00 24.77
CA PRO A 156 6.10 -19.60 24.62
C PRO A 156 6.72 -19.27 23.25
N SER A 157 7.62 -20.11 22.74
CA SER A 157 8.22 -19.93 21.41
C SER A 157 7.21 -20.03 20.28
N HIS A 158 6.24 -20.93 20.38
CA HIS A 158 5.12 -21.03 19.42
C HIS A 158 4.29 -19.74 19.38
N ILE A 159 3.89 -19.22 20.55
CA ILE A 159 3.14 -17.96 20.65
C ILE A 159 3.96 -16.76 20.15
N ALA A 160 5.25 -16.69 20.45
CA ALA A 160 6.10 -15.64 19.91
C ALA A 160 6.10 -15.67 18.37
N THR A 161 6.25 -16.87 17.79
CA THR A 161 6.26 -17.06 16.33
C THR A 161 4.94 -16.66 15.68
N ILE A 162 3.81 -17.07 16.25
CA ILE A 162 2.48 -16.75 15.69
C ILE A 162 2.20 -15.23 15.76
N CYS A 163 2.61 -14.57 16.85
CA CYS A 163 2.53 -13.10 16.99
C CYS A 163 3.40 -12.37 15.95
N THR A 164 4.61 -12.86 15.70
CA THR A 164 5.51 -12.29 14.67
C THR A 164 4.91 -12.46 13.27
N LYS A 165 4.38 -13.64 12.93
CA LYS A 165 3.71 -13.88 11.64
C LYS A 165 2.47 -13.01 11.47
N TRP A 166 1.67 -12.84 12.52
CA TRP A 166 0.52 -11.94 12.50
C TRP A 166 0.91 -10.49 12.24
N ALA A 167 1.92 -9.98 12.97
CA ALA A 167 2.44 -8.63 12.74
C ALA A 167 2.94 -8.47 11.30
N HIS A 168 3.70 -9.44 10.78
CA HIS A 168 4.18 -9.41 9.40
C HIS A 168 3.04 -9.43 8.38
N THR A 169 2.03 -10.27 8.57
CA THR A 169 0.86 -10.36 7.68
C THR A 169 0.07 -9.05 7.65
N ASN A 170 -0.05 -8.37 8.79
CA ASN A 170 -0.65 -7.04 8.86
C ASN A 170 0.21 -5.96 8.20
N THR A 171 1.55 -6.04 8.27
CA THR A 171 2.41 -5.11 7.51
C THR A 171 2.29 -5.26 6.00
N LEU A 172 1.87 -6.43 5.52
CA LEU A 172 1.58 -6.67 4.10
C LEU A 172 0.17 -6.18 3.69
N GLY A 173 -0.70 -5.85 4.64
CA GLY A 173 -2.01 -5.23 4.37
C GLY A 173 -3.23 -6.16 4.44
N VAL A 174 -3.10 -7.38 4.98
CA VAL A 174 -4.20 -8.37 5.09
C VAL A 174 -5.23 -8.00 6.18
N ASP A 175 -4.89 -7.10 7.11
CA ASP A 175 -5.75 -6.60 8.21
C ASP A 175 -6.46 -7.69 9.02
N ILE A 176 -5.67 -8.60 9.60
CA ILE A 176 -6.17 -9.64 10.50
C ILE A 176 -6.48 -9.01 11.86
N ASN A 177 -7.76 -8.83 12.15
CA ASN A 177 -8.22 -8.28 13.42
C ASN A 177 -7.98 -9.22 14.63
N ASN A 178 -8.17 -8.70 15.84
CA ASN A 178 -7.91 -9.43 17.09
C ASN A 178 -8.76 -10.72 17.23
N GLY A 179 -10.02 -10.71 16.79
CA GLY A 179 -10.91 -11.87 16.88
C GLY A 179 -10.50 -13.00 15.93
N ASN A 180 -10.09 -12.65 14.71
CA ASN A 180 -9.55 -13.60 13.74
C ASN A 180 -8.22 -14.18 14.26
N PHE A 181 -7.34 -13.32 14.77
CA PHE A 181 -6.06 -13.76 15.34
C PHE A 181 -6.25 -14.72 16.53
N LYS A 182 -7.21 -14.44 17.43
CA LYS A 182 -7.58 -15.36 18.51
C LYS A 182 -8.00 -16.73 17.96
N THR A 183 -8.87 -16.73 16.95
CA THR A 183 -9.36 -17.97 16.32
C THR A 183 -8.21 -18.77 15.69
N ILE A 184 -7.27 -18.09 15.04
CA ILE A 184 -6.05 -18.71 14.50
C ILE A 184 -5.22 -19.36 15.61
N ILE A 185 -5.00 -18.67 16.74
CA ILE A 185 -4.26 -19.25 17.88
C ILE A 185 -4.97 -20.51 18.39
N LEU A 186 -6.29 -20.46 18.61
CA LEU A 186 -7.04 -21.60 19.13
C LEU A 186 -7.01 -22.79 18.16
N ASN A 187 -7.10 -22.54 16.86
CA ASN A 187 -7.02 -23.57 15.82
C ASN A 187 -5.60 -24.11 15.57
N SER A 188 -4.57 -23.41 16.06
CA SER A 188 -3.19 -23.89 16.00
C SER A 188 -2.87 -24.95 17.04
N LEU A 189 -3.75 -25.16 18.03
CA LEU A 189 -3.51 -26.07 19.13
C LEU A 189 -4.06 -27.48 18.82
N PRO A 190 -3.38 -28.55 19.27
CA PRO A 190 -3.84 -29.91 19.08
C PRO A 190 -5.04 -30.21 20.00
N THR A 191 -5.77 -31.28 19.69
CA THR A 191 -6.99 -31.70 20.41
C THR A 191 -6.77 -31.99 21.90
N THR A 192 -5.53 -32.23 22.33
CA THR A 192 -5.16 -32.34 23.76
C THR A 192 -5.46 -31.05 24.55
N TRP A 193 -5.65 -29.92 23.86
CA TRP A 193 -6.00 -28.62 24.45
C TRP A 193 -7.50 -28.31 24.41
N ASP A 194 -8.34 -29.17 23.82
CA ASP A 194 -9.80 -28.95 23.69
C ASP A 194 -10.49 -28.53 25.01
N PRO A 195 -10.15 -29.10 26.19
CA PRO A 195 -10.77 -28.70 27.46
C PRO A 195 -10.54 -27.24 27.84
N VAL A 196 -9.35 -26.69 27.55
CA VAL A 196 -9.04 -25.27 27.82
C VAL A 196 -9.51 -24.38 26.67
N ILE A 197 -9.45 -24.84 25.42
CA ILE A 197 -9.95 -24.11 24.26
C ILE A 197 -11.44 -23.80 24.41
N ALA A 198 -12.24 -24.76 24.86
CA ALA A 198 -13.68 -24.59 25.07
C ALA A 198 -14.03 -23.43 26.02
N SER A 199 -13.21 -23.18 27.05
CA SER A 199 -13.44 -22.06 27.97
C SER A 199 -13.01 -20.70 27.42
N LEU A 200 -12.21 -20.66 26.34
CA LEU A 200 -11.63 -19.44 25.77
C LEU A 200 -12.41 -18.87 24.57
N TYR A 201 -13.42 -19.60 24.08
CA TYR A 201 -14.24 -19.17 22.96
C TYR A 201 -15.12 -17.94 23.27
N CYS A 202 -15.43 -17.65 24.54
CA CYS A 202 -16.30 -16.53 24.94
C CYS A 202 -15.53 -15.23 25.24
N ASN A 203 -15.93 -14.11 24.60
CA ASN A 203 -15.66 -12.68 24.93
C ASN A 203 -14.31 -12.28 25.55
N MET A 204 -13.23 -12.95 25.19
CA MET A 204 -11.86 -12.56 25.57
C MET A 204 -11.08 -12.08 24.34
N SER A 205 -10.20 -11.10 24.55
CA SER A 205 -9.19 -10.66 23.59
C SER A 205 -8.12 -11.73 23.37
N SER A 206 -7.35 -11.63 22.28
CA SER A 206 -6.24 -12.56 22.01
C SER A 206 -5.19 -12.57 23.13
N ILE A 207 -4.95 -11.43 23.78
CA ILE A 207 -3.97 -11.30 24.88
C ILE A 207 -4.44 -12.06 26.11
N GLU A 208 -5.72 -11.95 26.47
CA GLU A 208 -6.31 -12.70 27.58
C GLU A 208 -6.31 -14.20 27.31
N ALA A 209 -6.60 -14.60 26.06
CA ALA A 209 -6.51 -16.00 25.64
C ALA A 209 -5.08 -16.54 25.76
N ILE A 210 -4.07 -15.80 25.27
CA ILE A 210 -2.66 -16.18 25.39
C ILE A 210 -2.27 -16.33 26.87
N SER A 211 -2.70 -15.41 27.72
CA SER A 211 -2.39 -15.45 29.16
C SER A 211 -2.93 -16.71 29.82
N GLN A 212 -4.18 -17.08 29.55
CA GLN A 212 -4.78 -18.30 30.13
C GLN A 212 -4.15 -19.58 29.59
N LEU A 213 -3.86 -19.64 28.29
CA LEU A 213 -3.16 -20.78 27.68
C LEU A 213 -1.78 -20.97 28.32
N HIS A 214 -1.05 -19.88 28.56
CA HIS A 214 0.25 -19.93 29.22
C HIS A 214 0.16 -20.43 30.67
N SER A 215 -0.84 -19.97 31.43
CA SER A 215 -1.09 -20.46 32.79
C SER A 215 -1.38 -21.96 32.81
N TRP A 216 -2.22 -22.44 31.88
CA TRP A 216 -2.53 -23.86 31.75
C TRP A 216 -1.30 -24.70 31.37
N TRP A 217 -0.49 -24.22 30.42
CA TRP A 217 0.76 -24.88 30.03
C TRP A 217 1.73 -25.03 31.21
N ILE A 218 1.89 -23.99 32.05
CA ILE A 218 2.70 -24.08 33.27
C ILE A 218 2.17 -25.16 34.22
N CYS A 219 0.86 -25.22 34.45
CA CYS A 219 0.23 -26.21 35.33
C CYS A 219 0.51 -27.64 34.84
N ILE A 220 0.35 -27.90 33.54
CA ILE A 220 0.59 -29.24 32.97
C ILE A 220 2.06 -29.59 32.96
N SER A 221 2.93 -28.64 32.61
CA SER A 221 4.37 -28.86 32.59
C SER A 221 4.89 -29.22 33.99
N ARG A 222 4.39 -28.56 35.04
CA ARG A 222 4.71 -28.93 36.44
C ARG A 222 4.21 -30.33 36.82
N ASN A 223 3.02 -30.72 36.37
CA ASN A 223 2.45 -32.04 36.64
C ASN A 223 3.25 -33.16 35.96
N LYS A 224 3.78 -32.94 34.75
CA LYS A 224 4.66 -33.91 34.05
C LYS A 224 6.00 -34.10 34.76
N VAL A 225 6.55 -33.06 35.36
CA VAL A 225 7.83 -33.13 36.11
C VAL A 225 7.65 -33.85 37.45
N THR A 226 6.49 -33.72 38.09
CA THR A 226 6.22 -34.30 39.41
C THR A 226 5.76 -35.76 39.37
N ASN A 227 5.34 -36.26 38.21
CA ASN A 227 4.91 -37.64 38.04
C ASN A 227 5.45 -38.21 36.71
N PRO A 228 6.74 -38.58 36.64
CA PRO A 228 7.31 -39.20 35.45
C PRO A 228 6.72 -40.61 35.30
N ALA A 229 6.15 -40.89 34.12
CA ALA A 229 5.66 -42.22 33.74
C ALA A 229 6.80 -43.25 33.68
#